data_AF-A0A973BW65-F1
#
_entry.id   AF-A0A973BW65-F1
#
_cell.length_a   1.000
_cell.length_b   1.000
_cell.length_c   1.000
_cell.angle_alpha   90.00
_cell.angle_beta   90.00
_cell.angle_gamma   90.00
#
_symmetry.space_group_name_H-M   'P 1'
#
loop_
_entity.id
_entity.type
_entity.pdbx_description
1 polymer ?
#
loop_
_entity_poly.entity_id
_entity_poly.type
_entity_poly.pdbx_seq_one_letter_code
_entity_poly.pdbx_strand_id
1 'polypeptide(L)'
;MEKKFLAIAAAGALVLAACGDDDGGGSSSDLTDDQQAAADAALETDDGGDLALDRDCVEEVASQLSDADAAAIAESGGGIAELSEEGQNLTLELFNCADFDAIANTFIAGLEESGTPFDEGCVREGLEDFDVADLAAAGQGDEPPAELITGLIDCFELGG
;
A
#
# COMPACT_ATOMS: atom_id res chain seq x y z
N MET A 1 -4.69 21.89 -18.53
CA MET A 1 -3.97 20.65 -18.88
C MET A 1 -4.06 19.80 -17.65
N GLU A 2 -5.00 18.88 -17.64
CA GLU A 2 -5.16 17.89 -16.58
C GLU A 2 -3.95 16.97 -16.66
N LYS A 3 -3.13 16.97 -15.61
CA LYS A 3 -1.96 16.10 -15.51
C LYS A 3 -2.47 14.77 -14.96
N LYS A 4 -2.48 13.73 -15.79
CA LYS A 4 -2.80 12.37 -15.37
C LYS A 4 -1.54 11.76 -14.74
N PHE A 5 -1.62 11.34 -13.49
CA PHE A 5 -0.53 10.71 -12.76
C PHE A 5 -0.86 9.23 -12.52
N LEU A 6 0.12 8.37 -12.77
CA LEU A 6 0.03 6.91 -12.67
C LEU A 6 0.58 6.49 -11.29
N ALA A 7 -0.26 5.93 -10.43
CA ALA A 7 0.17 5.39 -9.13
C ALA A 7 0.70 3.96 -9.32
N ILE A 8 2.03 3.79 -9.26
CA ILE A 8 2.72 2.52 -9.51
C ILE A 8 2.79 1.71 -8.20
N ALA A 9 1.79 0.87 -7.92
CA ALA A 9 1.93 -0.24 -6.98
C ALA A 9 2.61 -1.42 -7.71
N ALA A 10 3.86 -1.71 -7.35
CA ALA A 10 4.67 -2.72 -8.02
C ALA A 10 4.24 -4.12 -7.58
N ALA A 11 3.52 -4.85 -8.44
CA ALA A 11 3.39 -6.29 -8.33
C ALA A 11 3.50 -6.95 -9.72
N GLY A 12 4.33 -7.98 -9.77
CA GLY A 12 4.76 -8.65 -10.99
C GLY A 12 3.63 -9.40 -11.70
N ALA A 13 3.83 -9.53 -13.01
CA ALA A 13 2.97 -10.26 -13.91
C ALA A 13 2.66 -11.69 -13.45
N LEU A 14 1.42 -11.93 -13.02
CA LEU A 14 0.75 -13.22 -13.11
C LEU A 14 -0.65 -13.03 -13.69
N VAL A 15 -0.76 -13.41 -14.96
CA VAL A 15 -2.03 -13.65 -15.63
C VAL A 15 -2.80 -14.70 -14.83
N LEU A 16 -3.85 -14.29 -14.12
CA LEU A 16 -4.92 -15.16 -13.68
C LEU A 16 -6.19 -14.72 -14.39
N ALA A 17 -6.41 -15.32 -15.56
CA ALA A 17 -7.76 -15.52 -16.03
C ALA A 17 -8.54 -16.28 -14.94
N ALA A 18 -9.73 -15.77 -14.60
CA ALA A 18 -10.74 -16.38 -13.73
C ALA A 18 -10.48 -16.35 -12.21
N CYS A 19 -11.19 -15.44 -11.54
CA CYS A 19 -11.99 -15.81 -10.38
C CYS A 19 -13.37 -15.15 -10.54
N GLY A 20 -14.18 -15.74 -11.43
CA GLY A 20 -15.62 -15.63 -11.31
C GLY A 20 -16.06 -16.87 -10.56
N ASP A 21 -16.24 -16.76 -9.24
CA ASP A 21 -17.17 -17.62 -8.52
C ASP A 21 -17.83 -16.78 -7.41
N ASP A 22 -19.12 -16.60 -7.63
CA ASP A 22 -20.13 -15.96 -6.82
C ASP A 22 -20.39 -16.88 -5.63
N ASP A 23 -19.83 -16.58 -4.46
CA ASP A 23 -20.26 -17.23 -3.22
C ASP A 23 -20.42 -16.19 -2.12
N GLY A 24 -21.66 -15.74 -1.99
CA GLY A 24 -22.12 -14.78 -1.01
C GLY A 24 -21.83 -15.21 0.43
N GLY A 25 -21.15 -14.33 1.15
CA GLY A 25 -21.04 -14.34 2.60
C GLY A 25 -21.18 -12.92 3.11
N GLY A 26 -22.42 -12.52 3.39
CA GLY A 26 -22.75 -11.15 3.79
C GLY A 26 -21.99 -10.67 5.02
N SER A 27 -21.43 -9.47 4.90
CA SER A 27 -21.35 -8.49 5.97
C SER A 27 -21.94 -7.20 5.41
N SER A 28 -22.86 -6.60 6.15
CA SER A 28 -23.56 -5.38 5.74
C SER A 28 -22.65 -4.17 5.89
N SER A 29 -21.77 -3.98 4.91
CA SER A 29 -21.07 -2.73 4.68
C SER A 29 -21.85 -2.02 3.57
N ASP A 30 -22.19 -0.74 3.76
CA ASP A 30 -22.98 0.08 2.80
C ASP A 30 -22.19 0.38 1.49
N LEU A 31 -21.33 -0.53 1.05
CA LEU A 31 -20.47 -0.42 -0.12
C LEU A 31 -21.24 -0.74 -1.41
N THR A 32 -20.86 -0.07 -2.50
CA THR A 32 -21.26 -0.49 -3.85
C THR A 32 -20.47 -1.72 -4.28
N ASP A 33 -20.95 -2.44 -5.31
CA ASP A 33 -20.28 -3.64 -5.82
C ASP A 33 -18.82 -3.35 -6.21
N ASP A 34 -18.55 -2.18 -6.80
CA ASP A 34 -17.21 -1.75 -7.21
C ASP A 34 -16.32 -1.44 -5.99
N GLN A 35 -16.87 -0.79 -4.96
CA GLN A 35 -16.15 -0.49 -3.71
C GLN A 35 -15.81 -1.78 -2.94
N GLN A 36 -16.74 -2.73 -2.90
CA GLN A 36 -16.48 -4.04 -2.31
C GLN A 36 -15.36 -4.76 -3.06
N ALA A 37 -15.41 -4.79 -4.39
CA ALA A 37 -14.38 -5.41 -5.20
C ALA A 37 -13.01 -4.73 -5.04
N ALA A 38 -12.97 -3.40 -4.85
CA ALA A 38 -11.74 -2.68 -4.56
C ALA A 38 -11.16 -3.05 -3.18
N ALA A 39 -12.00 -3.14 -2.15
CA ALA A 39 -11.60 -3.58 -0.82
C ALA A 39 -11.07 -5.02 -0.83
N ASP A 40 -11.79 -5.92 -1.51
CA ASP A 40 -11.37 -7.32 -1.66
C ASP A 40 -10.05 -7.43 -2.41
N ALA A 41 -9.85 -6.68 -3.51
CA ALA A 41 -8.60 -6.67 -4.24
C ALA A 41 -7.40 -6.16 -3.40
N ALA A 42 -7.62 -5.17 -2.53
CA ALA A 42 -6.60 -4.69 -1.60
C ALA A 42 -6.23 -5.77 -0.56
N LEU A 43 -7.22 -6.46 0.01
CA LEU A 43 -7.00 -7.54 0.97
C LEU A 43 -6.39 -8.79 0.32
N GLU A 44 -6.77 -9.12 -0.93
CA GLU A 44 -6.15 -10.23 -1.70
C GLU A 44 -4.69 -9.92 -2.07
N THR A 45 -4.35 -8.64 -2.25
CA THR A 45 -2.94 -8.25 -2.44
C THR A 45 -2.10 -8.52 -1.18
N ASP A 46 -2.76 -8.52 -0.01
CA ASP A 46 -2.18 -8.87 1.29
C ASP A 46 -2.37 -10.36 1.66
N ASP A 47 -2.81 -11.26 0.77
CA ASP A 47 -2.97 -12.70 1.08
C ASP A 47 -1.61 -13.40 1.38
N GLY A 48 -0.49 -12.70 1.17
CA GLY A 48 0.85 -13.08 1.68
C GLY A 48 1.07 -12.80 3.17
N GLY A 49 0.23 -11.97 3.79
CA GLY A 49 0.32 -11.52 5.18
C GLY A 49 1.45 -10.54 5.46
N ASP A 50 2.02 -9.94 4.41
CA ASP A 50 3.22 -9.08 4.51
C ASP A 50 2.89 -7.66 4.99
N LEU A 51 1.66 -7.18 4.79
CA LEU A 51 1.19 -5.84 5.21
C LEU A 51 0.14 -5.89 6.32
N ALA A 52 -0.50 -7.04 6.55
CA ALA A 52 -1.47 -7.28 7.63
C ALA A 52 -2.56 -6.19 7.68
N LEU A 53 -3.25 -5.99 6.56
CA LEU A 53 -4.27 -4.96 6.41
C LEU A 53 -5.48 -5.24 7.31
N ASP A 54 -5.90 -4.24 8.06
CA ASP A 54 -7.15 -4.26 8.83
C ASP A 54 -8.35 -4.16 7.88
N ARG A 55 -9.15 -5.24 7.81
CA ARG A 55 -10.32 -5.32 6.94
C ARG A 55 -11.31 -4.19 7.18
N ASP A 56 -11.60 -3.87 8.44
CA ASP A 56 -12.60 -2.85 8.77
C ASP A 56 -12.13 -1.47 8.29
N CYS A 57 -10.84 -1.17 8.44
CA CYS A 57 -10.21 0.05 7.91
C CYS A 57 -10.23 0.08 6.38
N VAL A 58 -9.89 -1.03 5.71
CA VAL A 58 -9.91 -1.10 4.23
C VAL A 58 -11.32 -0.88 3.70
N GLU A 59 -12.34 -1.49 4.32
CA GLU A 59 -13.75 -1.27 3.96
C GLU A 59 -14.18 0.19 4.21
N GLU A 60 -13.71 0.82 5.29
CA GLU A 60 -13.97 2.24 5.57
C GLU A 60 -13.36 3.16 4.50
N VAL A 61 -12.10 2.95 4.13
CA VAL A 61 -11.44 3.70 3.04
C VAL A 61 -12.12 3.45 1.70
N ALA A 62 -12.48 2.20 1.40
CA ALA A 62 -13.16 1.84 0.15
C ALA A 62 -14.55 2.51 0.03
N SER A 63 -15.26 2.70 1.14
CA SER A 63 -16.55 3.40 1.17
C SER A 63 -16.47 4.87 0.70
N GLN A 64 -15.29 5.46 0.79
CA GLN A 64 -15.02 6.84 0.41
C GLN A 64 -14.60 6.97 -1.07
N LEU A 65 -14.24 5.86 -1.73
CA LEU A 65 -13.88 5.88 -3.15
C LEU A 65 -15.09 6.24 -4.01
N SER A 66 -14.83 7.00 -5.07
CA SER A 66 -15.83 7.15 -6.13
C SER A 66 -16.03 5.81 -6.86
N ASP A 67 -17.22 5.54 -7.38
CA ASP A 67 -17.48 4.32 -8.16
C ASP A 67 -16.47 4.13 -9.30
N ALA A 68 -16.03 5.23 -9.93
CA ALA A 68 -15.05 5.18 -11.01
C ALA A 68 -13.64 4.77 -10.54
N ASP A 69 -13.20 5.26 -9.37
CA ASP A 69 -11.91 4.89 -8.80
C ASP A 69 -11.96 3.46 -8.23
N ALA A 70 -13.04 3.09 -7.56
CA ALA A 70 -13.27 1.74 -7.06
C ALA A 70 -13.26 0.70 -8.19
N ALA A 71 -13.96 0.98 -9.29
CA ALA A 71 -13.94 0.12 -10.48
C ALA A 71 -12.52 0.01 -11.06
N ALA A 72 -11.75 1.11 -11.11
CA ALA A 72 -10.38 1.08 -11.62
C ALA A 72 -9.44 0.23 -10.74
N ILE A 73 -9.60 0.27 -9.41
CA ILE A 73 -8.84 -0.58 -8.46
C ILE A 73 -9.24 -2.04 -8.60
N ALA A 74 -10.55 -2.33 -8.65
CA ALA A 74 -11.06 -3.68 -8.84
C ALA A 74 -10.58 -4.28 -10.17
N GLU A 75 -10.61 -3.50 -11.27
CA GLU A 75 -10.13 -3.92 -12.59
C GLU A 75 -8.60 -4.11 -12.64
N SER A 76 -7.83 -3.38 -11.84
CA SER A 76 -6.38 -3.57 -11.76
C SER A 76 -5.99 -4.82 -10.97
N GLY A 77 -6.91 -5.39 -10.20
CA GLY A 77 -6.67 -6.52 -9.31
C GLY A 77 -5.64 -6.19 -8.22
N GLY A 78 -5.74 -4.99 -7.63
CA GLY A 78 -4.78 -4.50 -6.63
C GLY A 78 -3.45 -4.00 -7.21
N GLY A 79 -3.32 -3.96 -8.53
CA GLY A 79 -2.19 -3.38 -9.24
C GLY A 79 -2.29 -1.87 -9.48
N ILE A 80 -1.46 -1.38 -10.41
CA ILE A 80 -1.42 0.02 -10.85
C ILE A 80 -2.77 0.42 -11.47
N ALA A 81 -3.56 1.21 -10.76
CA ALA A 81 -4.80 1.79 -11.25
C ALA A 81 -4.61 3.27 -11.61
N GLU A 82 -5.29 3.72 -12.67
CA GLU A 82 -5.39 5.15 -12.98
C GLU A 82 -6.51 5.76 -12.14
N LEU A 83 -6.13 6.37 -11.02
CA LEU A 83 -7.07 6.97 -10.07
C LEU A 83 -7.15 8.48 -10.21
N SER A 84 -8.30 9.04 -9.83
CA SER A 84 -8.46 10.47 -9.61
C SER A 84 -7.52 10.98 -8.50
N GLU A 85 -7.34 12.29 -8.38
CA GLU A 85 -6.56 12.88 -7.27
C GLU A 85 -7.14 12.48 -5.89
N GLU A 86 -8.47 12.32 -5.82
CA GLU A 86 -9.16 11.89 -4.60
C GLU A 86 -8.90 10.40 -4.32
N GLY A 87 -9.01 9.53 -5.34
CA GLY A 87 -8.70 8.11 -5.22
C GLY A 87 -7.24 7.84 -4.84
N GLN A 88 -6.30 8.67 -5.31
CA GLN A 88 -4.89 8.60 -4.90
C GLN A 88 -4.71 8.91 -3.43
N ASN A 89 -5.32 9.98 -2.91
CA ASN A 89 -5.24 10.31 -1.50
C ASN A 89 -5.84 9.21 -0.61
N LEU A 90 -6.95 8.61 -1.04
CA LEU A 90 -7.56 7.47 -0.34
C LEU A 90 -6.67 6.23 -0.38
N THR A 91 -5.91 6.02 -1.46
CA THR A 91 -4.91 4.94 -1.52
C THR A 91 -3.77 5.14 -0.52
N LEU A 92 -3.38 6.40 -0.24
CA LEU A 92 -2.43 6.71 0.84
C LEU A 92 -3.03 6.41 2.21
N GLU A 93 -4.32 6.69 2.38
CA GLU A 93 -5.05 6.38 3.62
C GLU A 93 -5.15 4.87 3.86
N LEU A 94 -5.22 4.07 2.79
CA LEU A 94 -5.18 2.61 2.82
C LEU A 94 -3.89 2.06 3.43
N PHE A 95 -2.75 2.77 3.32
CA PHE A 95 -1.52 2.38 4.02
C PHE A 95 -1.63 2.54 5.55
N ASN A 96 -2.50 3.41 6.05
CA ASN A 96 -2.76 3.50 7.49
C ASN A 96 -3.58 2.31 8.01
N CYS A 97 -4.17 1.52 7.11
CA CYS A 97 -4.84 0.27 7.45
C CYS A 97 -3.86 -0.90 7.63
N ALA A 98 -2.61 -0.77 7.17
CA ALA A 98 -1.58 -1.77 7.39
C ALA A 98 -0.99 -1.65 8.80
N ASP A 99 -0.58 -2.78 9.37
CA ASP A 99 0.16 -2.77 10.63
C ASP A 99 1.57 -2.20 10.39
N PHE A 100 1.95 -1.22 11.19
CA PHE A 100 3.27 -0.59 11.07
C PHE A 100 4.41 -1.61 11.16
N ASP A 101 4.31 -2.61 12.04
CA ASP A 101 5.33 -3.66 12.15
C ASP A 101 5.43 -4.45 10.84
N ALA A 102 4.32 -4.67 10.15
CA ALA A 102 4.29 -5.39 8.87
C ALA A 102 4.96 -4.56 7.74
N ILE A 103 4.66 -3.26 7.67
CA ILE A 103 5.34 -2.32 6.76
C ILE A 103 6.86 -2.29 7.04
N ALA A 104 7.25 -2.16 8.31
CA ALA A 104 8.65 -2.13 8.71
C ALA A 104 9.37 -3.43 8.36
N ASN A 105 8.74 -4.59 8.60
CA ASN A 105 9.30 -5.90 8.24
C ASN A 105 9.48 -6.04 6.73
N THR A 106 8.52 -5.58 5.92
CA THR A 106 8.62 -5.59 4.45
C THR A 106 9.81 -4.74 3.97
N PHE A 107 9.98 -3.55 4.55
CA PHE A 107 11.11 -2.67 4.24
C PHE A 107 12.44 -3.31 4.63
N ILE A 108 12.53 -3.86 5.84
CA ILE A 108 13.71 -4.57 6.35
C ILE A 108 14.07 -5.76 5.45
N ALA A 109 13.09 -6.57 5.04
CA ALA A 109 13.31 -7.70 4.14
C ALA A 109 13.91 -7.26 2.80
N GLY A 110 13.45 -6.13 2.25
CA GLY A 110 14.04 -5.52 1.05
C GLY A 110 15.50 -5.09 1.25
N LEU A 111 15.84 -4.56 2.42
CA LEU A 111 17.23 -4.22 2.77
C LEU A 111 18.10 -5.46 2.95
N GLU A 112 17.60 -6.51 3.59
CA GLU A 112 18.30 -7.79 3.73
C GLU A 112 18.62 -8.41 2.36
N GLU A 113 17.66 -8.36 1.42
CA GLU A 113 17.85 -8.85 0.06
C GLU A 113 18.96 -8.08 -0.68
N SER A 114 19.12 -6.78 -0.38
CA SER A 114 20.21 -5.97 -0.95
C SER A 114 21.61 -6.42 -0.50
N GLY A 115 21.71 -7.19 0.60
CA GLY A 115 22.97 -7.66 1.17
C GLY A 115 23.81 -6.57 1.84
N THR A 116 23.25 -5.38 2.04
CA THR A 116 23.89 -4.28 2.75
C THR A 116 23.74 -4.51 4.26
N PRO A 117 24.82 -4.41 5.07
CA PRO A 117 24.68 -4.47 6.52
C PRO A 117 23.96 -3.22 7.05
N PHE A 118 23.03 -3.39 7.98
CA PHE A 118 22.31 -2.33 8.66
C PHE A 118 21.93 -2.77 10.09
N ASP A 119 21.62 -1.79 10.94
CA ASP A 119 21.03 -2.06 12.25
C ASP A 119 19.49 -2.11 12.15
N GLU A 120 18.92 -3.31 12.30
CA GLU A 120 17.47 -3.53 12.21
C GLU A 120 16.68 -2.71 13.24
N GLY A 121 17.19 -2.60 14.47
CA GLY A 121 16.52 -1.85 15.53
C GLY A 121 16.46 -0.37 15.21
N CYS A 122 17.56 0.17 14.69
CA CYS A 122 17.62 1.55 14.19
C CYS A 122 16.64 1.79 13.04
N VAL A 123 16.55 0.86 12.07
CA VAL A 123 15.59 1.00 10.95
C VAL A 123 14.16 1.01 11.45
N ARG A 124 13.79 0.14 12.40
CA ARG A 124 12.44 0.14 12.98
C ARG A 124 12.13 1.43 13.74
N GLU A 125 13.03 1.88 14.61
CA GLU A 125 12.86 3.12 15.37
C GLU A 125 12.79 4.33 14.44
N GLY A 126 13.61 4.35 13.39
CA GLY A 126 13.57 5.40 12.37
C GLY A 126 12.23 5.42 11.65
N LEU A 127 11.70 4.26 11.23
CA LEU A 127 10.42 4.18 10.53
C LEU A 127 9.22 4.55 11.44
N GLU A 128 9.27 4.26 12.74
CA GLU A 128 8.18 4.61 13.69
C GLU A 128 7.97 6.12 13.77
N ASP A 129 9.04 6.90 13.62
CA ASP A 129 9.01 8.35 13.65
C ASP A 129 8.57 8.97 12.29
N PHE A 130 8.42 8.17 11.22
CA PHE A 130 7.98 8.67 9.91
C PHE A 130 6.48 8.56 9.68
N ASP A 131 5.92 9.63 9.10
CA ASP A 131 4.57 9.60 8.57
C ASP A 131 4.53 8.74 7.30
N VAL A 132 3.67 7.74 7.29
CA VAL A 132 3.49 6.83 6.15
C VAL A 132 3.03 7.60 4.91
N ALA A 133 2.34 8.74 5.08
CA ALA A 133 1.98 9.62 3.98
C ALA A 133 3.21 10.25 3.30
N ASP A 134 4.24 10.61 4.07
CA ASP A 134 5.49 11.15 3.53
C ASP A 134 6.29 10.07 2.79
N LEU A 135 6.25 8.82 3.29
CA LEU A 135 6.87 7.67 2.64
C LEU A 135 6.19 7.35 1.30
N ALA A 136 4.86 7.40 1.27
CA ALA A 136 4.07 7.12 0.08
C ALA A 136 4.14 8.26 -0.95
N ALA A 137 4.35 9.51 -0.53
CA ALA A 137 4.70 10.61 -1.43
C ALA A 137 6.06 10.35 -2.12
N ALA A 138 7.07 9.87 -1.38
CA ALA A 138 8.37 9.54 -1.94
C ALA A 138 8.31 8.41 -3.00
N GLY A 139 7.43 7.44 -2.80
CA GLY A 139 7.19 6.35 -3.76
C GLY A 139 6.60 6.81 -5.10
N GLN A 140 5.98 7.99 -5.16
CA GLN A 140 5.34 8.55 -6.36
C GLN A 140 6.29 9.38 -7.22
N GLY A 141 7.59 9.38 -6.92
CA GLY A 141 8.62 10.08 -7.67
C GLY A 141 8.99 11.46 -7.11
N ASP A 142 8.41 11.83 -5.97
CA ASP A 142 8.98 12.90 -5.14
C ASP A 142 10.20 12.36 -4.38
N GLU A 143 11.17 13.24 -4.12
CA GLU A 143 12.35 12.85 -3.35
C GLU A 143 11.92 12.54 -1.91
N PRO A 144 12.34 11.39 -1.33
CA PRO A 144 12.04 11.11 0.06
C PRO A 144 12.55 12.25 0.95
N PRO A 145 11.84 12.56 2.05
CA PRO A 145 12.27 13.64 2.93
C PRO A 145 13.72 13.40 3.36
N ALA A 146 14.53 14.46 3.30
CA ALA A 146 15.97 14.35 3.58
C ALA A 146 16.25 13.78 4.98
N GLU A 147 15.31 13.97 5.91
CA GLU A 147 15.36 13.42 7.26
C GLU A 147 15.21 11.89 7.25
N LEU A 148 14.38 11.31 6.39
CA LEU A 148 14.26 9.86 6.19
C LEU A 148 15.55 9.28 5.63
N ILE A 149 16.09 9.93 4.60
CA ILE A 149 17.34 9.50 3.98
C ILE A 149 18.48 9.56 4.99
N THR A 150 18.57 10.63 5.77
CA THR A 150 19.63 10.81 6.77
C THR A 150 19.49 9.81 7.92
N GLY A 151 18.27 9.62 8.44
CA GLY A 151 18.00 8.65 9.50
C GLY A 151 18.31 7.21 9.07
N LEU A 152 17.94 6.83 7.84
CA LEU A 152 18.28 5.52 7.30
C LEU A 152 19.79 5.35 7.08
N ILE A 153 20.50 6.37 6.59
CA ILE A 153 21.97 6.35 6.43
C ILE A 153 22.66 6.05 7.77
N ASP A 154 22.23 6.70 8.85
CA ASP A 154 22.81 6.48 10.18
C ASP A 154 22.64 4.99 10.62
N CYS A 155 21.53 4.34 10.24
CA CYS A 155 21.31 2.93 10.51
C CYS A 155 22.21 1.99 9.70
N PHE A 156 22.62 2.38 8.48
CA PHE A 156 23.60 1.62 7.69
C PHE A 156 25.03 1.77 8.24
N GLU A 157 25.38 2.94 8.78
CA GLU A 157 26.72 3.18 9.36
C GLU A 157 26.91 2.49 10.72
N LEU A 158 25.84 2.27 11.48
CA LEU A 158 25.85 1.56 12.77
C LEU A 158 25.89 0.02 12.62
N GLY A 159 25.46 -0.51 11.48
CA GLY A 159 25.48 -1.95 11.18
C GLY A 159 26.86 -2.54 10.84
N GLY A 160 27.93 -1.73 10.89
CA GLY A 160 29.31 -2.09 10.53
C GLY A 160 30.26 -2.39 11.70
#